data_AF-A0A1F8UHA4-F1
#
_entry.id   AF-A0A1F8UHA4-F1
#
_cell.length_a   1.000
_cell.length_b   1.000
_cell.length_c   1.000
_cell.angle_alpha   90.00
_cell.angle_beta   90.00
_cell.angle_gamma   90.00
#
_symmetry.space_group_name_H-M   'P 1'
#
loop_
_entity.id
_entity.type
_entity.pdbx_description
1 polymer ?
#
loop_
_entity_poly.entity_id
_entity_poly.type
_entity_poly.pdbx_seq_one_letter_code
_entity_poly.pdbx_strand_id
1 'polypeptide(L)'
;MFRKSGSQEVRKSGSQEVRKSGSQEVRKSGSQERHNVARRPACAHSRKASVNRIVSYILIMAILITLLTPMPTAHAATALSDLPVGAKIMFGGRQFAVVNPSDGTVVSLKNIERRAFDPDNTQVYNPSDSNNIGYYLNNTYYNTFTAGEKALIKNGTWYTGNETNETASSVTTRIGLLRKSEYVSAKAAGIFPSGDGEYAYWWLITPYSGNVTDVYCLMLESMVNIFNANITLGVRPAFRIVESTNFEYDTYSGMYYYPGTLGNNKAISTLNIGDTVMFHGEAWRVVTPSTGLVVTDRVLEERAFDPDNTNGYNQYDSNNIGYYLNNTYYNTFTAEETALIKNGTWYTGNETNETASSVPAHIGLLRESEYNSAKAAGVFPSGGDDSYWWLITPKLANPAGVRLLYGDGLVYTGTAWDKYSVRPALQILESTIVNEVQTGVYAIIPPDTTPPSLTITSNPETPTNATTITYTFQFSEDVTGFIAGDVGVTNGTRKDATFTEVDGNTYTIEVDKIADGDQIVTVAAGVCEDAASNTNNGATPITVLMTTIVTSPGYSLGTVAGDRKWFKYYLGKDENGITKAMLVAGNSGDAVMQTFGRDDILDENHKYKVGIYYIDREGKIKKY
;
A
#
# COMPACT_ATOMS: atom_id res chain seq x y z
N MET A 1 -12.65 -84.13 -31.50
CA MET A 1 -12.17 -85.53 -31.38
C MET A 1 -12.13 -85.88 -29.87
N PHE A 2 -12.30 -87.15 -29.49
CA PHE A 2 -12.46 -87.57 -28.08
C PHE A 2 -11.13 -87.65 -27.29
N ARG A 3 -11.12 -87.21 -26.02
CA ARG A 3 -11.14 -88.09 -24.82
C ARG A 3 -11.38 -87.31 -23.51
N LYS A 4 -11.62 -88.04 -22.41
CA LYS A 4 -12.09 -87.55 -21.09
C LYS A 4 -11.00 -87.67 -20.02
N SER A 5 -11.07 -86.87 -18.94
CA SER A 5 -11.22 -87.29 -17.52
C SER A 5 -10.82 -86.13 -16.56
N GLY A 6 -11.51 -85.82 -15.45
CA GLY A 6 -12.85 -86.27 -15.03
C GLY A 6 -13.16 -86.07 -13.52
N SER A 7 -14.29 -85.40 -13.21
CA SER A 7 -15.07 -85.49 -11.94
C SER A 7 -14.42 -84.93 -10.64
N GLN A 8 -15.11 -84.56 -9.56
CA GLN A 8 -16.55 -84.48 -9.16
C GLN A 8 -16.88 -83.03 -8.70
N GLU A 9 -18.08 -82.43 -8.82
CA GLU A 9 -19.46 -82.79 -8.39
C GLU A 9 -19.75 -82.73 -6.85
N VAL A 10 -20.91 -82.26 -6.33
CA VAL A 10 -21.95 -81.29 -6.79
C VAL A 10 -23.06 -81.01 -5.73
N ARG A 11 -24.03 -80.12 -6.09
CA ARG A 11 -25.43 -79.95 -5.58
C ARG A 11 -25.57 -79.00 -4.36
N LYS A 12 -26.24 -77.83 -4.38
CA LYS A 12 -27.14 -77.06 -5.30
C LYS A 12 -28.66 -77.37 -5.30
N SER A 13 -29.46 -76.36 -4.92
CA SER A 13 -30.93 -76.13 -5.00
C SER A 13 -31.19 -74.63 -4.69
N GLY A 14 -32.30 -73.90 -4.93
CA GLY A 14 -33.61 -74.12 -5.59
C GLY A 14 -34.67 -73.17 -4.98
N SER A 15 -35.63 -72.53 -5.65
CA SER A 15 -35.98 -72.50 -7.09
C SER A 15 -36.47 -71.11 -7.58
N GLN A 16 -37.79 -70.86 -7.80
CA GLN A 16 -38.33 -69.62 -8.41
C GLN A 16 -39.73 -69.19 -7.91
N GLU A 17 -40.05 -67.91 -8.19
CA GLU A 17 -41.35 -67.19 -8.33
C GLU A 17 -42.71 -67.80 -7.93
N VAL A 18 -43.53 -66.99 -7.24
CA VAL A 18 -45.02 -66.87 -7.41
C VAL A 18 -45.44 -65.39 -7.25
N ARG A 19 -46.58 -64.95 -7.83
CA ARG A 19 -47.12 -63.57 -7.78
C ARG A 19 -48.55 -63.48 -7.18
N LYS A 20 -48.90 -62.25 -6.73
CA LYS A 20 -50.24 -61.56 -6.66
C LYS A 20 -51.01 -61.49 -5.32
N SER A 21 -51.58 -60.28 -5.12
CA SER A 21 -52.78 -59.89 -4.34
C SER A 21 -52.76 -60.00 -2.80
N GLY A 22 -53.38 -59.10 -2.01
CA GLY A 22 -53.94 -57.77 -2.30
C GLY A 22 -55.20 -57.43 -1.47
N SER A 23 -55.27 -56.20 -0.89
CA SER A 23 -56.44 -55.58 -0.20
C SER A 23 -56.94 -56.25 1.10
N GLN A 24 -57.59 -55.60 2.09
CA GLN A 24 -57.62 -54.20 2.60
C GLN A 24 -58.25 -54.21 4.03
N GLU A 25 -58.72 -53.06 4.56
CA GLU A 25 -59.65 -52.89 5.72
C GLU A 25 -59.13 -53.17 7.17
N VAL A 26 -59.67 -52.60 8.28
CA VAL A 26 -60.52 -51.39 8.54
C VAL A 26 -60.24 -50.82 9.96
N ARG A 27 -60.71 -49.59 10.23
CA ARG A 27 -60.46 -48.73 11.44
C ARG A 27 -61.24 -49.11 12.72
N LYS A 28 -60.70 -48.72 13.89
CA LYS A 28 -61.30 -48.02 15.10
C LYS A 28 -60.63 -48.48 16.42
N SER A 29 -60.57 -47.75 17.54
CA SER A 29 -60.79 -46.31 17.88
C SER A 29 -60.40 -46.06 19.36
N GLY A 30 -60.02 -44.85 19.76
CA GLY A 30 -59.94 -44.47 21.20
C GLY A 30 -59.25 -43.12 21.46
N SER A 31 -59.89 -42.23 22.23
CA SER A 31 -59.42 -40.86 22.53
C SER A 31 -58.91 -40.73 23.97
N GLN A 32 -57.87 -39.91 24.19
CA GLN A 32 -57.88 -38.88 25.26
C GLN A 32 -56.84 -37.77 25.00
N GLU A 33 -57.03 -36.62 25.65
CA GLU A 33 -56.32 -35.36 25.40
C GLU A 33 -55.24 -35.04 26.45
N ARG A 34 -54.16 -34.32 26.08
CA ARG A 34 -53.99 -32.88 26.45
C ARG A 34 -52.68 -32.23 25.96
N HIS A 35 -52.79 -30.92 25.73
CA HIS A 35 -51.77 -29.85 25.79
C HIS A 35 -50.51 -29.88 24.90
N ASN A 36 -50.56 -29.03 23.87
CA ASN A 36 -49.55 -28.02 23.50
C ASN A 36 -48.07 -28.42 23.34
N VAL A 37 -47.69 -28.77 22.11
CA VAL A 37 -46.70 -27.96 21.36
C VAL A 37 -47.24 -27.74 19.94
N ALA A 38 -47.43 -26.48 19.54
CA ALA A 38 -47.98 -26.15 18.23
C ALA A 38 -46.90 -26.16 17.13
N ARG A 39 -46.88 -27.18 16.27
CA ARG A 39 -46.20 -27.09 14.96
C ARG A 39 -46.93 -26.06 14.09
N ARG A 40 -46.20 -25.17 13.43
CA ARG A 40 -46.63 -24.51 12.18
C ARG A 40 -45.80 -25.06 11.00
N PRO A 41 -46.41 -25.20 9.80
CA PRO A 41 -45.76 -25.85 8.66
C PRO A 41 -44.81 -24.91 7.91
N ALA A 42 -43.98 -25.48 7.04
CA ALA A 42 -43.03 -24.75 6.21
C ALA A 42 -43.68 -24.09 4.99
N CYS A 43 -43.19 -22.90 4.60
CA CYS A 43 -42.76 -22.57 3.22
C CYS A 43 -42.22 -21.12 3.15
N ALA A 44 -40.89 -20.93 3.19
CA ALA A 44 -40.24 -19.63 2.93
C ALA A 44 -38.70 -19.72 2.73
N HIS A 45 -38.20 -20.64 1.89
CA HIS A 45 -36.73 -20.80 1.69
C HIS A 45 -36.31 -21.11 0.24
N SER A 46 -36.58 -20.17 -0.68
CA SER A 46 -35.97 -20.17 -2.03
C SER A 46 -35.75 -18.79 -2.65
N ARG A 47 -36.23 -17.68 -2.04
CA ARG A 47 -36.13 -16.32 -2.61
C ARG A 47 -34.99 -15.43 -2.10
N LYS A 48 -34.22 -15.84 -1.08
CA LYS A 48 -33.03 -15.07 -0.65
C LYS A 48 -31.78 -15.34 -1.49
N ALA A 49 -31.56 -16.59 -1.91
CA ALA A 49 -30.36 -16.99 -2.66
C ALA A 49 -30.26 -16.40 -4.08
N SER A 50 -31.41 -16.10 -4.72
CA SER A 50 -31.45 -15.47 -6.04
C SER A 50 -31.25 -13.96 -5.99
N VAL A 51 -31.75 -13.28 -4.95
CA VAL A 51 -31.61 -11.82 -4.80
C VAL A 51 -30.15 -11.44 -4.56
N ASN A 52 -29.44 -12.13 -3.67
CA ASN A 52 -28.02 -11.86 -3.43
C ASN A 52 -27.16 -11.98 -4.70
N ARG A 53 -27.47 -12.92 -5.61
CA ARG A 53 -26.78 -13.03 -6.90
C ARG A 53 -27.06 -11.87 -7.86
N ILE A 54 -28.25 -11.29 -7.83
CA ILE A 54 -28.58 -10.11 -8.64
C ILE A 54 -27.86 -8.86 -8.10
N VAL A 55 -27.82 -8.69 -6.76
CA VAL A 55 -27.05 -7.61 -6.13
C VAL A 55 -25.56 -7.70 -6.48
N SER A 56 -24.95 -8.90 -6.41
CA SER A 56 -23.56 -9.10 -6.82
C SER A 56 -23.28 -8.80 -8.30
N TYR A 57 -24.26 -8.96 -9.20
CA TYR A 57 -24.08 -8.62 -10.62
C TYR A 57 -24.30 -7.13 -10.92
N ILE A 58 -25.13 -6.43 -10.14
CA ILE A 58 -25.32 -4.99 -10.26
C ILE A 58 -24.07 -4.24 -9.74
N LEU A 59 -23.49 -4.71 -8.63
CA LEU A 59 -22.27 -4.13 -8.04
C LEU A 59 -21.06 -4.17 -9.00
N ILE A 60 -21.00 -5.15 -9.90
CA ILE A 60 -19.92 -5.32 -10.89
C ILE A 60 -20.15 -4.50 -12.17
N MET A 61 -21.39 -4.09 -12.46
CA MET A 61 -21.75 -3.30 -13.66
C MET A 61 -21.77 -1.78 -13.43
N ALA A 62 -21.55 -1.31 -12.20
CA ALA A 62 -21.49 0.11 -11.86
C ALA A 62 -20.08 0.74 -12.02
N ILE A 63 -19.03 -0.07 -12.21
CA ILE A 63 -17.64 0.38 -12.31
C ILE A 63 -17.32 0.90 -13.73
N LEU A 64 -18.10 1.86 -14.22
CA LEU A 64 -17.85 2.54 -15.49
C LEU A 64 -18.43 3.97 -15.50
N ILE A 65 -17.54 4.95 -15.70
CA ILE A 65 -17.81 6.39 -15.86
C ILE A 65 -18.18 7.16 -14.57
N THR A 66 -17.15 7.61 -13.86
CA THR A 66 -17.06 8.97 -13.30
C THR A 66 -15.74 9.60 -13.72
N LEU A 67 -15.62 10.95 -13.67
CA LEU A 67 -14.53 11.70 -14.30
C LEU A 67 -13.48 12.21 -13.30
N LEU A 68 -12.22 12.18 -13.74
CA LEU A 68 -11.18 13.21 -13.52
C LEU A 68 -11.23 13.99 -12.19
N THR A 69 -10.69 13.39 -11.14
CA THR A 69 -9.70 14.09 -10.31
C THR A 69 -8.30 13.58 -10.71
N PRO A 70 -7.38 14.44 -11.17
CA PRO A 70 -5.97 14.06 -11.21
C PRO A 70 -5.43 14.08 -9.77
N MET A 71 -4.80 12.99 -9.31
CA MET A 71 -4.17 12.93 -7.99
C MET A 71 -3.18 14.09 -7.81
N PRO A 72 -3.35 14.99 -6.82
CA PRO A 72 -2.50 16.16 -6.64
C PRO A 72 -1.26 15.89 -5.77
N THR A 73 -0.56 14.76 -5.99
CA THR A 73 0.74 14.44 -5.37
C THR A 73 1.70 13.81 -6.37
N ALA A 74 2.16 14.61 -7.35
CA ALA A 74 3.46 14.34 -7.96
C ALA A 74 4.53 14.51 -6.86
N HIS A 75 4.98 13.42 -6.25
CA HIS A 75 6.07 13.45 -5.27
C HIS A 75 7.30 14.06 -5.92
N ALA A 76 7.96 14.97 -5.20
CA ALA A 76 9.04 15.79 -5.75
C ALA A 76 10.13 14.89 -6.37
N ALA A 77 10.21 14.89 -7.71
CA ALA A 77 11.01 13.94 -8.45
C ALA A 77 12.50 14.18 -8.18
N THR A 78 13.14 13.21 -7.52
CA THR A 78 14.49 13.34 -6.95
C THR A 78 15.55 12.91 -7.97
N ALA A 79 16.59 13.71 -8.15
CA ALA A 79 17.70 13.36 -9.04
C ALA A 79 18.45 12.12 -8.55
N LEU A 80 18.92 11.27 -9.48
CA LEU A 80 19.72 10.08 -9.20
C LEU A 80 20.96 10.38 -8.32
N SER A 81 21.56 11.58 -8.45
CA SER A 81 22.66 12.04 -7.60
C SER A 81 22.32 12.14 -6.11
N ASP A 82 21.05 12.34 -5.81
CA ASP A 82 20.55 12.70 -4.47
C ASP A 82 19.83 11.51 -3.80
N LEU A 83 19.65 10.41 -4.54
CA LEU A 83 19.15 9.14 -4.01
C LEU A 83 20.18 8.48 -3.09
N PRO A 84 19.77 7.80 -2.00
CA PRO A 84 20.70 7.08 -1.14
C PRO A 84 21.30 5.85 -1.85
N VAL A 85 22.53 5.49 -1.45
CA VAL A 85 23.14 4.20 -1.82
C VAL A 85 22.21 3.07 -1.35
N GLY A 86 21.92 2.12 -2.24
CA GLY A 86 20.96 1.04 -2.00
C GLY A 86 19.49 1.39 -2.31
N ALA A 87 19.18 2.62 -2.75
CA ALA A 87 17.86 2.94 -3.28
C ALA A 87 17.48 1.99 -4.42
N LYS A 88 16.31 1.34 -4.30
CA LYS A 88 15.73 0.47 -5.33
C LYS A 88 15.01 1.34 -6.36
N ILE A 89 15.45 1.26 -7.62
CA ILE A 89 14.88 2.00 -8.75
C ILE A 89 14.26 1.04 -9.78
N MET A 90 13.15 1.45 -10.39
CA MET A 90 12.63 0.87 -11.63
C MET A 90 13.10 1.68 -12.83
N PHE A 91 13.78 1.01 -13.77
CA PHE A 91 14.28 1.59 -15.02
C PHE A 91 14.25 0.52 -16.12
N GLY A 92 13.95 0.91 -17.37
CA GLY A 92 13.78 -0.05 -18.48
C GLY A 92 12.97 -1.31 -18.17
N GLY A 93 11.86 -1.18 -17.41
CA GLY A 93 11.01 -2.31 -17.02
C GLY A 93 11.58 -3.24 -15.93
N ARG A 94 12.64 -2.84 -15.22
CA ARG A 94 13.44 -3.72 -14.35
C ARG A 94 13.92 -3.02 -13.09
N GLN A 95 14.15 -3.82 -12.04
CA GLN A 95 14.66 -3.37 -10.76
C GLN A 95 16.20 -3.33 -10.72
N PHE A 96 16.72 -2.20 -10.25
CA PHE A 96 18.14 -1.96 -9.97
C PHE A 96 18.33 -1.36 -8.59
N ALA A 97 19.56 -1.38 -8.07
CA ALA A 97 19.95 -0.61 -6.90
C ALA A 97 21.00 0.45 -7.28
N VAL A 98 20.92 1.62 -6.66
CA VAL A 98 21.94 2.68 -6.80
C VAL A 98 23.19 2.29 -6.02
N VAL A 99 24.31 2.11 -6.72
CA VAL A 99 25.61 1.74 -6.13
C VAL A 99 26.45 2.99 -5.84
N ASN A 100 26.45 3.96 -6.75
CA ASN A 100 27.10 5.25 -6.56
C ASN A 100 26.24 6.36 -7.19
N PRO A 101 25.52 7.16 -6.40
CA PRO A 101 24.75 8.31 -6.89
C PRO A 101 25.62 9.31 -7.67
N SER A 102 26.86 9.53 -7.22
CA SER A 102 27.74 10.61 -7.71
C SER A 102 28.30 10.43 -9.12
N ASP A 103 28.27 9.21 -9.68
CA ASP A 103 28.52 8.96 -11.12
C ASP A 103 27.36 8.22 -11.81
N GLY A 104 26.23 8.09 -11.10
CA GLY A 104 25.01 7.43 -11.53
C GLY A 104 25.11 5.91 -11.70
N THR A 105 26.10 5.24 -11.10
CA THR A 105 26.25 3.77 -11.22
C THR A 105 25.12 3.03 -10.50
N VAL A 106 24.43 2.17 -11.24
CA VAL A 106 23.38 1.26 -10.77
C VAL A 106 23.72 -0.19 -11.12
N VAL A 107 23.24 -1.16 -10.35
CA VAL A 107 23.43 -2.61 -10.59
C VAL A 107 22.12 -3.36 -10.52
N SER A 108 21.98 -4.41 -11.35
CA SER A 108 20.79 -5.27 -11.28
C SER A 108 20.81 -6.11 -10.00
N LEU A 109 19.68 -6.17 -9.30
CA LEU A 109 19.51 -6.97 -8.08
C LEU A 109 19.24 -8.47 -8.36
N LYS A 110 19.31 -8.89 -9.62
CA LYS A 110 19.20 -10.28 -10.03
C LYS A 110 20.10 -10.58 -11.23
N ASN A 111 20.25 -11.86 -11.50
CA ASN A 111 20.83 -12.33 -12.76
C ASN A 111 19.79 -12.19 -13.89
N ILE A 112 20.21 -11.69 -15.06
CA ILE A 112 19.31 -11.49 -16.22
C ILE A 112 19.26 -12.69 -17.17
N GLU A 113 20.35 -13.46 -17.23
CA GLU A 113 20.54 -14.69 -17.99
C GLU A 113 21.84 -15.37 -17.50
N ARG A 114 22.25 -16.44 -18.19
CA ARG A 114 23.53 -17.12 -18.01
C ARG A 114 24.42 -17.01 -19.23
N ARG A 115 25.70 -16.71 -19.02
CA ARG A 115 26.71 -16.60 -20.08
C ARG A 115 28.11 -16.91 -19.55
N ALA A 116 28.99 -17.37 -20.44
CA ALA A 116 30.43 -17.27 -20.22
C ALA A 116 30.84 -15.79 -20.09
N PHE A 117 31.89 -15.51 -19.33
CA PHE A 117 32.51 -14.19 -19.36
C PHE A 117 33.21 -13.99 -20.72
N ASP A 118 34.03 -14.97 -21.10
CA ASP A 118 34.89 -14.92 -22.28
C ASP A 118 35.13 -16.36 -22.80
N PRO A 119 34.37 -16.82 -23.82
CA PRO A 119 34.38 -18.22 -24.27
C PRO A 119 35.74 -18.77 -24.75
N ASP A 120 36.67 -17.93 -25.17
CA ASP A 120 38.00 -18.33 -25.63
C ASP A 120 39.09 -18.29 -24.54
N ASN A 121 38.70 -17.91 -23.30
CA ASN A 121 39.56 -17.80 -22.13
C ASN A 121 40.69 -16.75 -22.21
N THR A 122 40.54 -15.64 -22.95
CA THR A 122 41.49 -14.51 -22.81
C THR A 122 41.34 -13.73 -21.50
N GLN A 123 40.25 -13.93 -20.75
CA GLN A 123 39.94 -13.27 -19.48
C GLN A 123 39.60 -11.77 -19.65
N VAL A 124 39.49 -11.28 -20.89
CA VAL A 124 39.29 -9.86 -21.22
C VAL A 124 37.80 -9.53 -21.32
N TYR A 125 37.36 -8.48 -20.64
CA TYR A 125 36.04 -7.91 -20.90
C TYR A 125 36.06 -7.11 -22.21
N ASN A 126 35.40 -7.61 -23.26
CA ASN A 126 35.53 -7.09 -24.63
C ASN A 126 34.16 -6.77 -25.29
N PRO A 127 33.73 -5.50 -25.31
CA PRO A 127 32.52 -5.05 -26.01
C PRO A 127 32.49 -5.25 -27.54
N SER A 128 33.64 -5.58 -28.14
CA SER A 128 33.79 -5.73 -29.60
C SER A 128 33.84 -7.19 -30.07
N ASP A 129 34.06 -8.17 -29.18
CA ASP A 129 34.02 -9.59 -29.58
C ASP A 129 32.61 -10.18 -29.40
N SER A 130 32.01 -10.56 -30.52
CA SER A 130 30.71 -11.23 -30.64
C SER A 130 30.40 -12.34 -29.63
N ASN A 131 31.40 -13.07 -29.12
CA ASN A 131 31.22 -14.19 -28.20
C ASN A 131 31.17 -13.75 -26.70
N ASN A 132 31.71 -12.58 -26.40
CA ASN A 132 32.09 -12.13 -25.06
C ASN A 132 30.91 -11.50 -24.31
N ILE A 133 30.92 -11.57 -22.98
CA ILE A 133 29.88 -10.97 -22.13
C ILE A 133 29.74 -9.46 -22.36
N GLY A 134 30.85 -8.77 -22.67
CA GLY A 134 30.85 -7.33 -22.93
C GLY A 134 30.10 -6.95 -24.21
N TYR A 135 30.22 -7.74 -25.27
CA TYR A 135 29.46 -7.53 -26.51
C TYR A 135 27.98 -7.81 -26.29
N TYR A 136 27.62 -8.89 -25.60
CA TYR A 136 26.23 -9.17 -25.25
C TYR A 136 25.59 -8.01 -24.48
N LEU A 137 26.27 -7.52 -23.44
CA LEU A 137 25.76 -6.44 -22.58
C LEU A 137 25.49 -5.16 -23.39
N ASN A 138 26.34 -4.83 -24.36
CA ASN A 138 26.28 -3.57 -25.10
C ASN A 138 25.58 -3.62 -26.46
N ASN A 139 25.36 -4.81 -27.02
CA ASN A 139 24.70 -4.99 -28.33
C ASN A 139 23.37 -5.74 -28.24
N THR A 140 23.19 -6.65 -27.27
CA THR A 140 21.94 -7.40 -27.06
C THR A 140 21.15 -6.81 -25.89
N TYR A 141 21.68 -6.85 -24.67
CA TYR A 141 20.97 -6.39 -23.48
C TYR A 141 20.69 -4.88 -23.52
N TYR A 142 21.68 -4.04 -23.82
CA TYR A 142 21.50 -2.61 -24.05
C TYR A 142 20.42 -2.31 -25.10
N ASN A 143 20.25 -3.17 -26.11
CA ASN A 143 19.23 -2.95 -27.13
C ASN A 143 17.79 -3.21 -26.68
N THR A 144 17.58 -3.86 -25.53
CA THR A 144 16.24 -4.05 -24.93
C THR A 144 15.63 -2.79 -24.33
N PHE A 145 16.44 -1.76 -24.02
CA PHE A 145 15.96 -0.47 -23.51
C PHE A 145 15.30 0.37 -24.62
N THR A 146 14.34 1.23 -24.24
CA THR A 146 13.68 2.16 -25.15
C THR A 146 14.65 3.26 -25.64
N ALA A 147 14.28 4.00 -26.69
CA ALA A 147 15.12 5.09 -27.20
C ALA A 147 15.35 6.21 -26.17
N GLY A 148 14.37 6.46 -25.29
CA GLY A 148 14.49 7.42 -24.18
C GLY A 148 15.45 6.93 -23.10
N GLU A 149 15.27 5.71 -22.61
CA GLU A 149 16.18 5.08 -21.63
C GLU A 149 17.63 5.02 -22.16
N LYS A 150 17.81 4.69 -23.43
CA LYS A 150 19.13 4.67 -24.10
C LYS A 150 19.82 6.04 -24.14
N ALA A 151 19.08 7.15 -24.10
CA ALA A 151 19.65 8.48 -24.01
C ALA A 151 20.11 8.83 -22.59
N LEU A 152 19.59 8.14 -21.57
CA LEU A 152 19.95 8.31 -20.16
C LEU A 152 21.07 7.36 -19.71
N ILE A 153 21.31 6.25 -20.42
CA ILE A 153 22.48 5.37 -20.17
C ILE A 153 23.73 5.99 -20.82
N LYS A 154 24.65 6.49 -19.99
CA LYS A 154 25.91 7.10 -20.42
C LYS A 154 26.91 6.04 -20.91
N ASN A 155 27.83 6.44 -21.79
CA ASN A 155 29.14 5.78 -21.87
C ASN A 155 29.92 6.07 -20.57
N GLY A 156 30.61 5.07 -20.04
CA GLY A 156 31.50 5.23 -18.89
C GLY A 156 32.78 4.43 -19.05
N THR A 157 33.82 4.83 -18.31
CA THR A 157 35.04 4.05 -18.15
C THR A 157 34.78 2.90 -17.17
N TRP A 158 34.98 1.68 -17.63
CA TRP A 158 34.93 0.46 -16.85
C TRP A 158 36.35 -0.04 -16.68
N TYR A 159 36.86 -0.05 -15.45
CA TYR A 159 38.21 -0.54 -15.21
C TYR A 159 38.23 -2.07 -15.21
N THR A 160 39.22 -2.64 -15.88
CA THR A 160 39.37 -4.07 -16.17
C THR A 160 40.68 -4.64 -15.66
N GLY A 161 41.39 -3.92 -14.77
CA GLY A 161 42.59 -4.41 -14.12
C GLY A 161 42.27 -5.48 -13.08
N ASN A 162 43.29 -6.23 -12.66
CA ASN A 162 43.16 -7.34 -11.72
C ASN A 162 43.08 -6.88 -10.25
N GLU A 163 42.97 -7.83 -9.32
CA GLU A 163 42.79 -7.57 -7.89
C GLU A 163 43.94 -6.83 -7.19
N THR A 164 45.12 -6.72 -7.82
CA THR A 164 46.26 -5.95 -7.28
C THR A 164 46.21 -4.48 -7.68
N ASN A 165 45.59 -4.16 -8.82
CA ASN A 165 45.37 -2.81 -9.31
C ASN A 165 44.22 -2.81 -10.33
N GLU A 166 42.99 -2.68 -9.85
CA GLU A 166 41.81 -2.75 -10.73
C GLU A 166 41.76 -1.64 -11.78
N THR A 167 42.44 -0.52 -11.57
CA THR A 167 42.47 0.63 -12.50
C THR A 167 43.60 0.57 -13.52
N ALA A 168 44.41 -0.50 -13.54
CA ALA A 168 45.55 -0.66 -14.47
C ALA A 168 45.16 -0.68 -15.96
N SER A 169 43.94 -1.12 -16.28
CA SER A 169 43.37 -1.13 -17.63
C SER A 169 41.89 -0.73 -17.57
N SER A 170 41.32 -0.35 -18.72
CA SER A 170 39.90 -0.03 -18.82
C SER A 170 39.36 -0.15 -20.24
N VAL A 171 38.03 -0.22 -20.37
CA VAL A 171 37.29 -0.01 -21.61
C VAL A 171 36.26 1.10 -21.43
N THR A 172 35.96 1.84 -22.48
CA THR A 172 34.82 2.79 -22.49
C THR A 172 33.61 2.12 -23.12
N THR A 173 32.54 1.92 -22.35
CA THR A 173 31.30 1.30 -22.84
C THR A 173 30.10 1.71 -21.97
N ARG A 174 28.87 1.34 -22.36
CA ARG A 174 27.64 1.76 -21.64
C ARG A 174 27.33 0.89 -20.44
N ILE A 175 27.26 -0.41 -20.66
CA ILE A 175 26.91 -1.42 -19.67
C ILE A 175 28.14 -2.28 -19.41
N GLY A 176 28.46 -2.49 -18.14
CA GLY A 176 29.53 -3.34 -17.63
C GLY A 176 29.03 -4.34 -16.58
N LEU A 177 29.93 -4.76 -15.71
CA LEU A 177 29.68 -5.52 -14.48
C LEU A 177 30.42 -4.82 -13.34
N LEU A 178 30.03 -5.06 -12.09
CA LEU A 178 30.78 -4.51 -10.95
C LEU A 178 32.20 -5.07 -10.88
N ARG A 179 33.13 -4.23 -10.39
CA ARG A 179 34.44 -4.66 -9.92
C ARG A 179 34.36 -5.36 -8.56
N LYS A 180 35.39 -6.12 -8.22
CA LYS A 180 35.54 -6.78 -6.91
C LYS A 180 35.52 -5.77 -5.77
N SER A 181 36.15 -4.59 -5.93
CA SER A 181 36.06 -3.53 -4.92
C SER A 181 34.64 -2.96 -4.80
N GLU A 182 33.99 -2.68 -5.93
CA GLU A 182 32.63 -2.11 -5.99
C GLU A 182 31.59 -3.05 -5.39
N TYR A 183 31.69 -4.36 -5.67
CA TYR A 183 30.85 -5.37 -5.03
C TYR A 183 31.05 -5.42 -3.51
N VAL A 184 32.29 -5.39 -3.02
CA VAL A 184 32.57 -5.38 -1.58
C VAL A 184 31.98 -4.13 -0.91
N SER A 185 32.09 -2.96 -1.54
CA SER A 185 31.42 -1.74 -1.08
C SER A 185 29.89 -1.85 -1.13
N ALA A 186 29.32 -2.45 -2.18
CA ALA A 186 27.87 -2.65 -2.31
C ALA A 186 27.31 -3.62 -1.24
N LYS A 187 28.00 -4.74 -0.95
CA LYS A 187 27.61 -5.67 0.13
C LYS A 187 27.74 -4.98 1.50
N ALA A 188 28.80 -4.19 1.73
CA ALA A 188 28.97 -3.41 2.95
C ALA A 188 27.91 -2.31 3.13
N ALA A 189 27.37 -1.77 2.04
CA ALA A 189 26.26 -0.81 2.03
C ALA A 189 24.86 -1.47 2.05
N GLY A 190 24.77 -2.80 2.20
CA GLY A 190 23.49 -3.53 2.28
C GLY A 190 22.74 -3.70 0.96
N ILE A 191 23.35 -3.39 -0.19
CA ILE A 191 22.73 -3.58 -1.52
C ILE A 191 22.48 -5.07 -1.81
N PHE A 192 23.41 -5.92 -1.36
CA PHE A 192 23.31 -7.37 -1.39
C PHE A 192 23.31 -7.90 0.04
N PRO A 193 22.54 -8.96 0.35
CA PRO A 193 22.34 -9.42 1.73
C PRO A 193 23.64 -9.82 2.44
N SER A 194 23.68 -9.54 3.75
CA SER A 194 24.76 -9.89 4.67
C SER A 194 24.57 -11.29 5.27
N GLY A 195 25.67 -11.99 5.56
CA GLY A 195 25.63 -13.40 5.99
C GLY A 195 25.45 -14.32 4.78
N ASP A 196 24.59 -15.32 4.95
CA ASP A 196 24.30 -16.43 4.01
C ASP A 196 23.68 -16.00 2.65
N GLY A 197 23.59 -14.70 2.37
CA GLY A 197 23.50 -14.15 1.02
C GLY A 197 22.30 -14.56 0.15
N GLU A 198 22.57 -14.69 -1.14
CA GLU A 198 21.69 -15.30 -2.15
C GLU A 198 22.42 -16.54 -2.74
N TYR A 199 21.71 -17.66 -2.93
CA TYR A 199 22.24 -18.87 -3.59
C TYR A 199 22.25 -18.66 -5.12
N ALA A 200 23.10 -17.74 -5.58
CA ALA A 200 23.19 -17.33 -6.98
C ALA A 200 24.63 -17.01 -7.38
N TYR A 201 25.09 -17.63 -8.48
CA TYR A 201 26.42 -17.39 -9.04
C TYR A 201 26.38 -16.27 -10.09
N TRP A 202 27.40 -15.42 -10.16
CA TRP A 202 27.49 -14.40 -11.22
C TRP A 202 28.89 -13.77 -11.40
N TRP A 203 29.14 -13.21 -12.58
CA TRP A 203 30.43 -12.61 -12.94
C TRP A 203 30.65 -11.18 -12.43
N LEU A 204 31.88 -10.90 -11.97
CA LEU A 204 32.44 -9.55 -11.82
C LEU A 204 33.29 -9.20 -13.04
N ILE A 205 33.64 -7.92 -13.23
CA ILE A 205 34.51 -7.50 -14.36
C ILE A 205 36.02 -7.74 -14.11
N THR A 206 36.41 -7.98 -12.86
CA THR A 206 37.83 -8.03 -12.41
C THR A 206 38.51 -9.36 -12.79
N PRO A 207 39.58 -9.35 -13.62
CA PRO A 207 40.42 -10.53 -13.87
C PRO A 207 41.19 -10.98 -12.61
N TYR A 208 41.56 -12.26 -12.52
CA TYR A 208 42.48 -12.76 -11.47
C TYR A 208 43.93 -12.78 -11.96
N SER A 209 44.85 -12.16 -11.20
CA SER A 209 46.26 -12.11 -11.60
C SER A 209 46.98 -13.47 -11.55
N GLY A 210 46.52 -14.39 -10.71
CA GLY A 210 47.19 -15.67 -10.45
C GLY A 210 46.94 -16.77 -11.51
N ASN A 211 45.92 -16.63 -12.36
CA ASN A 211 45.72 -17.49 -13.53
C ASN A 211 45.06 -16.71 -14.67
N VAL A 212 45.69 -16.71 -15.85
CA VAL A 212 45.32 -15.89 -17.03
C VAL A 212 44.00 -16.28 -17.69
N THR A 213 43.27 -17.25 -17.16
CA THR A 213 41.99 -17.73 -17.69
C THR A 213 40.80 -17.50 -16.75
N ASP A 214 41.02 -17.05 -15.51
CA ASP A 214 40.00 -17.15 -14.46
C ASP A 214 39.53 -15.77 -13.99
N VAL A 215 38.23 -15.47 -14.09
CA VAL A 215 37.67 -14.16 -13.73
C VAL A 215 37.09 -14.23 -12.32
N TYR A 216 37.06 -13.10 -11.61
CA TYR A 216 36.35 -13.04 -10.33
C TYR A 216 34.84 -13.17 -10.51
N CYS A 217 34.22 -13.93 -9.62
CA CYS A 217 32.79 -14.20 -9.60
C CYS A 217 32.26 -14.19 -8.16
N LEU A 218 30.94 -14.30 -8.05
CA LEU A 218 30.24 -14.68 -6.83
C LEU A 218 29.79 -16.13 -6.92
N MET A 219 29.76 -16.78 -5.76
CA MET A 219 29.18 -18.09 -5.54
C MET A 219 28.10 -18.02 -4.46
N LEU A 220 27.72 -19.20 -3.94
CA LEU A 220 26.95 -19.44 -2.72
C LEU A 220 27.25 -18.43 -1.60
N GLU A 221 26.23 -18.09 -0.82
CA GLU A 221 26.31 -17.12 0.29
C GLU A 221 26.83 -15.73 -0.15
N SER A 222 26.80 -15.49 -1.47
CA SER A 222 27.43 -14.37 -2.15
C SER A 222 28.90 -14.17 -1.72
N MET A 223 29.67 -15.26 -1.72
CA MET A 223 31.13 -15.24 -1.51
C MET A 223 31.88 -14.93 -2.81
N VAL A 224 32.95 -14.15 -2.73
CA VAL A 224 33.84 -13.87 -3.88
C VAL A 224 34.77 -15.06 -4.12
N ASN A 225 34.79 -15.59 -5.35
CA ASN A 225 35.73 -16.62 -5.79
C ASN A 225 36.20 -16.35 -7.23
N ILE A 226 36.90 -17.30 -7.85
CA ILE A 226 37.36 -17.26 -9.24
C ILE A 226 36.84 -18.49 -10.02
N PHE A 227 36.53 -18.30 -11.30
CA PHE A 227 36.21 -19.40 -12.23
C PHE A 227 36.77 -19.12 -13.64
N ASN A 228 37.02 -20.19 -14.38
CA ASN A 228 37.47 -20.14 -15.77
C ASN A 228 36.47 -19.38 -16.65
N ALA A 229 36.94 -18.42 -17.46
CA ALA A 229 36.10 -17.42 -18.10
C ALA A 229 35.08 -18.00 -19.10
N ASN A 230 35.34 -19.18 -19.66
CA ASN A 230 34.41 -19.91 -20.53
C ASN A 230 33.24 -20.59 -19.78
N ILE A 231 33.27 -20.68 -18.45
CA ILE A 231 32.21 -21.29 -17.65
C ILE A 231 30.96 -20.40 -17.71
N THR A 232 29.81 -21.02 -17.95
CA THR A 232 28.55 -20.28 -18.03
C THR A 232 28.01 -20.01 -16.62
N LEU A 233 28.09 -18.76 -16.17
CA LEU A 233 27.54 -18.27 -14.90
C LEU A 233 26.47 -17.19 -15.13
N GLY A 234 25.78 -16.77 -14.07
CA GLY A 234 24.84 -15.66 -14.09
C GLY A 234 25.45 -14.29 -14.45
N VAL A 235 24.60 -13.39 -14.96
CA VAL A 235 25.00 -12.05 -15.40
C VAL A 235 24.22 -10.97 -14.63
N ARG A 236 24.90 -10.09 -13.88
CA ARG A 236 24.31 -8.89 -13.24
C ARG A 236 24.85 -7.60 -13.88
N PRO A 237 24.12 -6.98 -14.83
CA PRO A 237 24.53 -5.75 -15.46
C PRO A 237 24.71 -4.62 -14.45
N ALA A 238 25.79 -3.86 -14.62
CA ALA A 238 25.95 -2.53 -14.02
C ALA A 238 26.02 -1.48 -15.14
N PHE A 239 25.43 -0.30 -14.94
CA PHE A 239 25.56 0.81 -15.89
C PHE A 239 25.42 2.16 -15.20
N ARG A 240 25.72 3.24 -15.92
CA ARG A 240 25.61 4.61 -15.41
C ARG A 240 24.44 5.34 -16.05
N ILE A 241 23.44 5.69 -15.24
CA ILE A 241 22.35 6.59 -15.63
C ILE A 241 22.85 8.05 -15.47
N VAL A 242 22.33 9.00 -16.24
CA VAL A 242 22.60 10.43 -16.06
C VAL A 242 22.18 10.88 -14.64
N GLU A 243 23.06 11.56 -13.93
CA GLU A 243 22.94 11.94 -12.52
C GLU A 243 21.72 12.84 -12.25
N SER A 244 21.40 13.72 -13.20
CA SER A 244 20.21 14.58 -13.18
C SER A 244 18.96 13.90 -13.78
N THR A 245 18.93 12.56 -13.86
CA THR A 245 17.69 11.82 -14.15
C THR A 245 16.87 11.81 -12.88
N ASN A 246 15.68 12.39 -12.93
CA ASN A 246 14.77 12.38 -11.79
C ASN A 246 14.01 11.04 -11.73
N PHE A 247 13.79 10.57 -10.52
CA PHE A 247 12.95 9.42 -10.18
C PHE A 247 11.85 9.88 -9.20
N GLU A 248 10.64 9.41 -9.41
CA GLU A 248 9.53 9.64 -8.48
C GLU A 248 9.49 8.51 -7.45
N TYR A 249 9.19 8.84 -6.19
CA TYR A 249 9.06 7.87 -5.11
C TYR A 249 7.61 7.44 -4.95
N ASP A 250 7.34 6.15 -5.16
CA ASP A 250 6.10 5.51 -4.76
C ASP A 250 6.19 5.19 -3.27
N THR A 251 5.45 5.95 -2.47
CA THR A 251 5.37 5.79 -1.01
C THR A 251 4.61 4.52 -0.59
N TYR A 252 3.79 3.94 -1.47
CA TYR A 252 3.04 2.73 -1.17
C TYR A 252 3.89 1.48 -1.43
N SER A 253 4.53 1.36 -2.59
CA SER A 253 5.44 0.24 -2.85
C SER A 253 6.86 0.43 -2.29
N GLY A 254 7.22 1.62 -1.80
CA GLY A 254 8.56 1.91 -1.27
C GLY A 254 9.66 1.94 -2.34
N MET A 255 9.28 2.12 -3.61
CA MET A 255 10.15 2.03 -4.78
C MET A 255 10.31 3.40 -5.46
N TYR A 256 11.50 3.67 -5.99
CA TYR A 256 11.68 4.77 -6.93
C TYR A 256 11.40 4.29 -8.36
N TYR A 257 10.79 5.10 -9.21
CA TYR A 257 10.59 4.77 -10.62
C TYR A 257 10.94 5.95 -11.54
N TYR A 258 11.47 5.63 -12.71
CA TYR A 258 11.69 6.63 -13.76
C TYR A 258 10.32 7.02 -14.37
N PRO A 259 9.92 8.30 -14.32
CA PRO A 259 8.58 8.71 -14.73
C PRO A 259 8.37 8.55 -16.25
N GLY A 260 7.46 7.66 -16.63
CA GLY A 260 7.00 7.47 -17.99
C GLY A 260 5.77 8.32 -18.34
N THR A 261 5.17 8.03 -19.50
CA THR A 261 3.81 8.51 -19.79
C THR A 261 2.84 7.69 -18.95
N LEU A 262 2.23 8.31 -17.94
CA LEU A 262 1.19 7.71 -17.10
C LEU A 262 0.09 7.12 -18.00
N GLY A 263 -0.17 5.82 -17.84
CA GLY A 263 -1.18 5.11 -18.62
C GLY A 263 -2.59 5.30 -18.09
N ASN A 264 -3.48 4.43 -18.56
CA ASN A 264 -4.81 4.29 -17.97
C ASN A 264 -4.77 3.28 -16.82
N ASN A 265 -5.61 3.51 -15.80
CA ASN A 265 -5.89 2.55 -14.73
C ASN A 265 -6.34 1.19 -15.30
N LYS A 266 -5.78 0.09 -14.79
CA LYS A 266 -6.10 -1.29 -15.16
C LYS A 266 -6.34 -2.13 -13.91
N ALA A 267 -7.17 -3.16 -13.99
CA ALA A 267 -7.25 -4.18 -12.94
C ALA A 267 -6.16 -5.25 -13.14
N ILE A 268 -5.63 -5.85 -12.06
CA ILE A 268 -4.59 -6.90 -12.16
C ILE A 268 -5.01 -8.06 -13.09
N SER A 269 -6.30 -8.42 -13.11
CA SER A 269 -6.90 -9.39 -14.06
C SER A 269 -6.72 -9.08 -15.54
N THR A 270 -6.36 -7.84 -15.90
CA THR A 270 -6.22 -7.36 -17.29
C THR A 270 -4.77 -7.13 -17.73
N LEU A 271 -3.80 -7.39 -16.85
CA LEU A 271 -2.36 -7.28 -17.14
C LEU A 271 -1.86 -8.47 -17.97
N ASN A 272 -0.72 -8.28 -18.63
CA ASN A 272 -0.06 -9.36 -19.38
C ASN A 272 0.74 -10.26 -18.44
N ILE A 273 0.94 -11.53 -18.82
CA ILE A 273 1.93 -12.38 -18.14
C ILE A 273 3.31 -11.79 -18.37
N GLY A 274 4.07 -11.57 -17.29
CA GLY A 274 5.37 -10.91 -17.32
C GLY A 274 5.34 -9.38 -17.17
N ASP A 275 4.17 -8.74 -17.12
CA ASP A 275 4.06 -7.36 -16.61
C ASP A 275 4.55 -7.30 -15.15
N THR A 276 5.00 -6.12 -14.71
CA THR A 276 5.59 -5.90 -13.37
C THR A 276 4.70 -5.01 -12.52
N VAL A 277 4.35 -5.46 -11.31
CA VAL A 277 3.69 -4.66 -10.28
C VAL A 277 4.71 -4.32 -9.20
N MET A 278 4.82 -3.06 -8.81
CA MET A 278 5.61 -2.63 -7.65
C MET A 278 4.78 -2.82 -6.38
N PHE A 279 5.30 -3.57 -5.40
CA PHE A 279 4.56 -3.86 -4.16
C PHE A 279 5.55 -4.30 -3.06
N HIS A 280 5.32 -3.88 -1.82
CA HIS A 280 6.14 -4.26 -0.67
C HIS A 280 7.67 -4.21 -0.86
N GLY A 281 8.17 -3.08 -1.34
CA GLY A 281 9.59 -2.81 -1.53
C GLY A 281 10.27 -3.61 -2.65
N GLU A 282 9.54 -4.34 -3.49
CA GLU A 282 10.11 -5.21 -4.53
C GLU A 282 9.28 -5.15 -5.83
N ALA A 283 9.92 -5.53 -6.95
CA ALA A 283 9.23 -5.79 -8.21
C ALA A 283 8.62 -7.21 -8.23
N TRP A 284 7.34 -7.32 -8.54
CA TRP A 284 6.60 -8.58 -8.68
C TRP A 284 6.14 -8.78 -10.12
N ARG A 285 6.38 -9.96 -10.69
CA ARG A 285 5.99 -10.32 -12.06
C ARG A 285 4.66 -11.04 -12.06
N VAL A 286 3.76 -10.64 -12.94
CA VAL A 286 2.45 -11.29 -13.13
C VAL A 286 2.64 -12.66 -13.77
N VAL A 287 2.17 -13.72 -13.08
CA VAL A 287 2.23 -15.11 -13.54
C VAL A 287 0.87 -15.55 -14.08
N THR A 288 -0.20 -15.31 -13.31
CA THR A 288 -1.58 -15.64 -13.69
C THR A 288 -2.50 -14.45 -13.38
N PRO A 289 -2.73 -13.53 -14.35
CA PRO A 289 -3.54 -12.33 -14.14
C PRO A 289 -4.93 -12.64 -13.57
N SER A 290 -5.59 -13.66 -14.12
CA SER A 290 -6.96 -14.08 -13.77
C SER A 290 -7.13 -14.65 -12.35
N THR A 291 -6.04 -14.89 -11.61
CA THR A 291 -6.07 -15.23 -10.18
C THR A 291 -5.26 -14.25 -9.32
N GLY A 292 -4.73 -13.19 -9.92
CA GLY A 292 -3.81 -12.24 -9.29
C GLY A 292 -2.48 -12.83 -8.83
N LEU A 293 -2.09 -14.00 -9.35
CA LEU A 293 -0.84 -14.66 -8.95
C LEU A 293 0.36 -13.88 -9.50
N VAL A 294 1.18 -13.38 -8.57
CA VAL A 294 2.44 -12.69 -8.83
C VAL A 294 3.60 -13.38 -8.13
N VAL A 295 4.81 -13.20 -8.64
CA VAL A 295 6.06 -13.73 -8.06
C VAL A 295 7.14 -12.66 -8.02
N THR A 296 7.93 -12.62 -6.95
CA THR A 296 9.09 -11.70 -6.85
C THR A 296 10.05 -11.86 -8.05
N ASP A 297 10.48 -10.73 -8.63
CA ASP A 297 11.31 -10.70 -9.85
C ASP A 297 12.77 -11.14 -9.61
N ARG A 298 13.25 -10.95 -8.38
CA ARG A 298 14.52 -11.45 -7.83
C ARG A 298 14.27 -12.58 -6.81
N VAL A 299 15.34 -13.23 -6.35
CA VAL A 299 15.35 -13.95 -5.07
C VAL A 299 15.62 -12.95 -3.93
N LEU A 300 15.15 -13.22 -2.70
CA LEU A 300 15.29 -12.28 -1.57
C LEU A 300 16.37 -12.67 -0.55
N GLU A 301 16.45 -13.95 -0.21
CA GLU A 301 17.26 -14.50 0.89
C GLU A 301 17.49 -16.00 0.68
N GLU A 302 18.34 -16.63 1.51
CA GLU A 302 18.55 -18.07 1.54
C GLU A 302 17.88 -18.76 2.74
N ARG A 303 17.19 -19.89 2.52
CA ARG A 303 16.45 -20.62 3.57
C ARG A 303 16.29 -22.12 3.25
N ALA A 304 16.24 -22.95 4.28
CA ALA A 304 15.80 -24.34 4.15
C ALA A 304 14.27 -24.43 4.02
N PHE A 305 13.77 -25.46 3.34
CA PHE A 305 12.32 -25.64 3.13
C PHE A 305 11.62 -26.15 4.39
N ASP A 306 12.20 -27.17 5.03
CA ASP A 306 11.60 -27.93 6.13
C ASP A 306 12.73 -28.65 6.92
N PRO A 307 13.42 -27.94 7.84
CA PRO A 307 14.69 -28.37 8.45
C PRO A 307 14.60 -29.64 9.31
N ASP A 308 13.45 -29.89 9.94
CA ASP A 308 13.14 -31.06 10.75
C ASP A 308 12.39 -32.15 9.98
N ASN A 309 12.20 -31.96 8.67
CA ASN A 309 11.78 -32.97 7.71
C ASN A 309 10.37 -33.56 8.00
N THR A 310 9.42 -32.70 8.34
CA THR A 310 7.98 -33.02 8.44
C THR A 310 7.32 -33.37 7.09
N ASN A 311 7.98 -33.03 5.98
CA ASN A 311 7.61 -33.27 4.58
C ASN A 311 6.32 -32.60 4.11
N GLY A 312 6.29 -31.27 4.15
CA GLY A 312 5.28 -30.49 3.46
C GLY A 312 5.55 -28.99 3.53
N TYR A 313 4.79 -28.21 2.75
CA TYR A 313 4.70 -26.77 2.97
C TYR A 313 3.69 -26.52 4.10
N ASN A 314 4.14 -25.98 5.23
CA ASN A 314 3.35 -25.88 6.46
C ASN A 314 3.47 -24.48 7.09
N GLN A 315 2.36 -23.72 7.11
CA GLN A 315 2.34 -22.37 7.69
C GLN A 315 2.24 -22.31 9.22
N TYR A 316 2.10 -23.46 9.89
CA TYR A 316 1.93 -23.54 11.35
C TYR A 316 3.17 -24.07 12.09
N ASP A 317 4.20 -24.49 11.36
CA ASP A 317 5.42 -25.04 11.92
C ASP A 317 6.56 -24.04 11.84
N SER A 318 7.05 -23.57 13.00
CA SER A 318 8.06 -22.51 13.10
C SER A 318 9.40 -22.80 12.40
N ASN A 319 9.71 -24.06 12.08
CA ASN A 319 10.91 -24.43 11.35
C ASN A 319 10.73 -24.30 9.83
N ASN A 320 9.49 -24.42 9.34
CA ASN A 320 9.15 -24.56 7.93
C ASN A 320 9.11 -23.22 7.18
N ILE A 321 9.48 -23.24 5.90
CA ILE A 321 9.44 -22.07 5.01
C ILE A 321 8.02 -21.49 4.87
N GLY A 322 6.99 -22.32 5.02
CA GLY A 322 5.60 -21.88 4.99
C GLY A 322 5.24 -20.97 6.17
N TYR A 323 5.74 -21.27 7.37
CA TYR A 323 5.55 -20.41 8.54
C TYR A 323 6.32 -19.11 8.38
N TYR A 324 7.57 -19.18 7.89
CA TYR A 324 8.35 -17.97 7.60
C TYR A 324 7.59 -17.02 6.67
N LEU A 325 7.09 -17.54 5.54
CA LEU A 325 6.38 -16.74 4.54
C LEU A 325 5.07 -16.14 5.06
N ASN A 326 4.31 -16.87 5.89
CA ASN A 326 2.98 -16.45 6.36
C ASN A 326 2.96 -15.81 7.76
N ASN A 327 4.10 -15.73 8.44
CA ASN A 327 4.24 -15.06 9.73
C ASN A 327 5.35 -14.01 9.67
N THR A 328 6.62 -14.41 9.56
CA THR A 328 7.74 -13.46 9.65
C THR A 328 7.79 -12.50 8.46
N TYR A 329 7.61 -13.01 7.23
CA TYR A 329 7.61 -12.18 6.02
C TYR A 329 6.25 -11.50 5.82
N TYR A 330 5.12 -12.19 5.97
CA TYR A 330 3.80 -11.56 5.86
C TYR A 330 3.59 -10.39 6.85
N ASN A 331 4.15 -10.46 8.05
CA ASN A 331 4.06 -9.37 9.05
C ASN A 331 5.00 -8.19 8.78
N THR A 332 5.76 -8.14 7.68
CA THR A 332 6.43 -6.89 7.24
C THR A 332 5.50 -5.98 6.45
N PHE A 333 4.46 -6.54 5.81
CA PHE A 333 3.47 -5.81 5.01
C PHE A 333 2.55 -4.94 5.89
N THR A 334 2.07 -3.81 5.36
CA THR A 334 1.15 -2.93 6.10
C THR A 334 -0.28 -3.49 6.17
N ALA A 335 -1.16 -2.84 6.95
CA ALA A 335 -2.59 -3.21 6.99
C ALA A 335 -3.28 -3.01 5.63
N GLU A 336 -2.87 -1.97 4.90
CA GLU A 336 -3.37 -1.62 3.56
C GLU A 336 -2.83 -2.58 2.50
N GLU A 337 -1.58 -3.00 2.59
CA GLU A 337 -1.00 -4.02 1.70
C GLU A 337 -1.63 -5.41 1.96
N THR A 338 -1.73 -5.83 3.21
CA THR A 338 -2.30 -7.14 3.58
C THR A 338 -3.79 -7.25 3.22
N ALA A 339 -4.53 -6.14 3.21
CA ALA A 339 -5.91 -6.11 2.71
C ALA A 339 -6.03 -6.45 1.20
N LEU A 340 -4.96 -6.25 0.41
CA LEU A 340 -4.92 -6.63 -1.00
C LEU A 340 -4.47 -8.08 -1.23
N ILE A 341 -3.92 -8.77 -0.22
CA ILE A 341 -3.39 -10.14 -0.34
C ILE A 341 -4.48 -11.16 0.02
N LYS A 342 -4.85 -12.00 -0.94
CA LYS A 342 -5.83 -13.06 -0.76
C LYS A 342 -5.28 -14.15 0.17
N ASN A 343 -6.05 -14.53 1.18
CA ASN A 343 -5.90 -15.83 1.84
C ASN A 343 -6.32 -16.93 0.84
N GLY A 344 -5.35 -17.48 0.13
CA GLY A 344 -5.54 -18.37 -1.01
C GLY A 344 -5.37 -19.84 -0.68
N THR A 345 -5.92 -20.70 -1.54
CA THR A 345 -5.64 -22.15 -1.50
C THR A 345 -4.35 -22.41 -2.27
N TRP A 346 -3.27 -22.70 -1.56
CA TRP A 346 -1.98 -23.08 -2.14
C TRP A 346 -1.91 -24.59 -2.30
N TYR A 347 -1.70 -25.05 -3.52
CA TYR A 347 -1.63 -26.47 -3.86
C TYR A 347 -0.25 -27.05 -3.55
N THR A 348 -0.22 -28.06 -2.66
CA THR A 348 0.98 -28.64 -2.04
C THR A 348 1.16 -30.12 -2.38
N GLY A 349 0.51 -30.60 -3.44
CA GLY A 349 0.65 -31.97 -3.93
C GLY A 349 2.02 -32.23 -4.56
N ASN A 350 2.24 -33.46 -5.01
CA ASN A 350 3.54 -33.95 -5.46
C ASN A 350 3.74 -33.86 -6.98
N GLU A 351 4.91 -34.29 -7.47
CA GLU A 351 5.33 -34.22 -8.87
C GLU A 351 4.44 -34.99 -9.87
N THR A 352 3.54 -35.85 -9.39
CA THR A 352 2.56 -36.58 -10.23
C THR A 352 1.16 -35.97 -10.19
N ASN A 353 0.84 -35.17 -9.16
CA ASN A 353 -0.42 -34.46 -9.00
C ASN A 353 -0.25 -33.34 -7.97
N GLU A 354 0.10 -32.15 -8.44
CA GLU A 354 0.33 -30.99 -7.58
C GLU A 354 -0.95 -30.51 -6.86
N THR A 355 -2.14 -30.87 -7.36
CA THR A 355 -3.43 -30.50 -6.74
C THR A 355 -3.98 -31.56 -5.79
N ALA A 356 -3.23 -32.63 -5.48
CA ALA A 356 -3.64 -33.70 -4.57
C ALA A 356 -3.84 -33.26 -3.11
N SER A 357 -3.16 -32.18 -2.69
CA SER A 357 -3.26 -31.57 -1.37
C SER A 357 -3.13 -30.05 -1.49
N SER A 358 -3.55 -29.33 -0.44
CA SER A 358 -3.45 -27.88 -0.38
C SER A 358 -3.50 -27.36 1.06
N VAL A 359 -2.92 -26.19 1.30
CA VAL A 359 -3.11 -25.42 2.54
C VAL A 359 -3.78 -24.06 2.23
N PRO A 360 -4.57 -23.48 3.15
CA PRO A 360 -4.84 -22.05 3.11
C PRO A 360 -3.56 -21.30 3.49
N ALA A 361 -3.19 -20.25 2.75
CA ALA A 361 -2.05 -19.37 3.06
C ALA A 361 -2.15 -18.04 2.29
N HIS A 362 -1.53 -16.98 2.81
CA HIS A 362 -1.47 -15.66 2.16
C HIS A 362 -0.34 -15.60 1.12
N ILE A 363 0.85 -16.06 1.51
CA ILE A 363 2.06 -16.10 0.69
C ILE A 363 2.48 -17.56 0.52
N GLY A 364 3.02 -17.89 -0.65
CA GLY A 364 3.50 -19.23 -1.01
C GLY A 364 4.72 -19.20 -1.91
N LEU A 365 4.92 -20.28 -2.63
CA LEU A 365 5.93 -20.45 -3.67
C LEU A 365 5.24 -21.00 -4.92
N LEU A 366 5.82 -20.79 -6.10
CA LEU A 366 5.26 -21.36 -7.33
C LEU A 366 5.32 -22.90 -7.31
N ARG A 367 4.39 -23.50 -8.05
CA ARG A 367 4.41 -24.92 -8.44
C ARG A 367 5.32 -25.18 -9.64
N GLU A 368 5.65 -26.45 -9.88
CA GLU A 368 6.40 -26.90 -11.06
C GLU A 368 5.62 -26.57 -12.35
N SER A 369 4.30 -26.75 -12.38
CA SER A 369 3.47 -26.35 -13.53
C SER A 369 3.38 -24.82 -13.75
N GLU A 370 3.32 -24.04 -12.67
CA GLU A 370 3.24 -22.57 -12.73
C GLU A 370 4.57 -21.96 -13.19
N TYR A 371 5.71 -22.42 -12.63
CA TYR A 371 7.03 -22.03 -13.09
C TYR A 371 7.23 -22.34 -14.58
N ASN A 372 6.92 -23.57 -15.01
CA ASN A 372 7.12 -23.96 -16.40
C ASN A 372 6.25 -23.13 -17.36
N SER A 373 5.03 -22.76 -16.93
CA SER A 373 4.15 -21.85 -17.69
C SER A 373 4.72 -20.43 -17.77
N ALA A 374 5.19 -19.88 -16.65
CA ALA A 374 5.81 -18.57 -16.57
C ALA A 374 7.13 -18.49 -17.39
N LYS A 375 7.94 -19.56 -17.36
CA LYS A 375 9.15 -19.71 -18.17
C LYS A 375 8.83 -19.75 -19.66
N ALA A 376 7.81 -20.50 -20.07
CA ALA A 376 7.34 -20.54 -21.45
C ALA A 376 6.80 -19.18 -21.93
N ALA A 377 6.21 -18.38 -21.03
CA ALA A 377 5.78 -17.00 -21.28
C ALA A 377 6.92 -15.95 -21.20
N GLY A 378 8.17 -16.36 -20.91
CA GLY A 378 9.32 -15.44 -20.87
C GLY A 378 9.46 -14.61 -19.58
N VAL A 379 8.75 -14.96 -18.50
CA VAL A 379 8.90 -14.31 -17.18
C VAL A 379 10.30 -14.59 -16.62
N PHE A 380 10.78 -15.82 -16.81
CA PHE A 380 12.09 -16.33 -16.40
C PHE A 380 12.96 -16.66 -17.62
N PRO A 381 14.31 -16.50 -17.55
CA PRO A 381 15.20 -16.84 -18.66
C PRO A 381 15.13 -18.34 -19.04
N SER A 382 15.11 -18.61 -20.34
CA SER A 382 14.93 -19.97 -20.87
C SER A 382 16.08 -20.94 -20.53
N GLY A 383 17.31 -20.44 -20.49
CA GLY A 383 18.51 -21.16 -20.04
C GLY A 383 18.85 -21.03 -18.55
N GLY A 384 17.93 -20.46 -17.76
CA GLY A 384 18.12 -20.18 -16.34
C GLY A 384 18.80 -18.85 -16.03
N ASP A 385 18.76 -18.46 -14.76
CA ASP A 385 19.35 -17.24 -14.20
C ASP A 385 20.45 -17.55 -13.17
N ASP A 386 20.96 -18.78 -13.10
CA ASP A 386 22.01 -19.21 -12.15
C ASP A 386 21.68 -18.99 -10.66
N SER A 387 20.41 -18.73 -10.36
CA SER A 387 19.88 -18.55 -9.02
C SER A 387 19.06 -19.78 -8.64
N TYR A 388 19.31 -20.32 -7.46
CA TYR A 388 18.74 -21.60 -7.04
C TYR A 388 17.65 -21.32 -6.02
N TRP A 389 16.43 -21.82 -6.23
CA TRP A 389 15.29 -21.45 -5.38
C TRP A 389 14.17 -22.49 -5.33
N TRP A 390 13.46 -22.51 -4.20
CA TRP A 390 12.43 -23.50 -3.87
C TRP A 390 11.12 -23.32 -4.64
N LEU A 391 10.52 -24.45 -5.06
CA LEU A 391 9.11 -24.57 -5.45
C LEU A 391 8.31 -25.17 -4.28
N ILE A 392 6.99 -24.98 -4.28
CA ILE A 392 6.11 -25.52 -3.22
C ILE A 392 5.94 -27.05 -3.28
N THR A 393 6.32 -27.68 -4.39
CA THR A 393 5.99 -29.07 -4.74
C THR A 393 6.93 -30.08 -4.06
N PRO A 394 6.49 -30.91 -3.08
CA PRO A 394 7.26 -32.03 -2.54
C PRO A 394 7.39 -33.20 -3.53
N LYS A 395 8.29 -34.15 -3.22
CA LYS A 395 8.55 -35.34 -4.05
C LYS A 395 8.01 -36.64 -3.42
N LEU A 396 7.10 -37.32 -4.11
CA LEU A 396 6.44 -38.54 -3.63
C LEU A 396 7.43 -39.67 -3.31
N ALA A 397 8.51 -39.79 -4.09
CA ALA A 397 9.50 -40.87 -3.96
C ALA A 397 10.57 -40.62 -2.88
N ASN A 398 10.62 -39.43 -2.26
CA ASN A 398 11.57 -39.11 -1.19
C ASN A 398 10.93 -38.16 -0.16
N PRO A 399 10.62 -38.61 1.07
CA PRO A 399 10.07 -37.75 2.13
C PRO A 399 11.00 -36.62 2.60
N ALA A 400 12.23 -36.55 2.12
CA ALA A 400 13.13 -35.42 2.34
C ALA A 400 13.32 -34.55 1.09
N GLY A 401 12.67 -34.88 -0.04
CA GLY A 401 12.92 -34.27 -1.34
C GLY A 401 11.87 -33.24 -1.72
N VAL A 402 12.31 -32.03 -2.05
CA VAL A 402 11.42 -30.95 -2.52
C VAL A 402 11.92 -30.42 -3.87
N ARG A 403 11.00 -29.96 -4.72
CA ARG A 403 11.33 -29.39 -6.03
C ARG A 403 11.97 -28.02 -5.88
N LEU A 404 12.99 -27.76 -6.69
CA LEU A 404 13.69 -26.49 -6.77
C LEU A 404 14.14 -26.22 -8.21
N LEU A 405 14.37 -24.95 -8.52
CA LEU A 405 15.11 -24.55 -9.70
C LEU A 405 16.59 -24.59 -9.40
N TYR A 406 17.32 -25.24 -10.29
CA TYR A 406 18.77 -25.20 -10.36
C TYR A 406 19.19 -24.05 -11.29
N GLY A 407 20.48 -23.72 -11.32
CA GLY A 407 20.96 -22.55 -12.06
C GLY A 407 20.55 -22.49 -13.54
N ASP A 408 20.48 -23.65 -14.22
CA ASP A 408 20.04 -23.78 -15.62
C ASP A 408 18.53 -23.61 -15.85
N GLY A 409 17.77 -23.31 -14.80
CA GLY A 409 16.31 -23.16 -14.83
C GLY A 409 15.58 -24.47 -15.14
N LEU A 410 16.20 -25.64 -14.95
CA LEU A 410 15.51 -26.91 -14.93
C LEU A 410 15.07 -27.25 -13.49
N VAL A 411 14.07 -28.12 -13.38
CA VAL A 411 13.45 -28.47 -12.09
C VAL A 411 14.06 -29.76 -11.55
N TYR A 412 14.80 -29.63 -10.45
CA TYR A 412 15.56 -30.71 -9.83
C TYR A 412 14.88 -31.23 -8.55
N THR A 413 15.64 -31.77 -7.61
CA THR A 413 15.20 -32.12 -6.26
C THR A 413 16.36 -31.84 -5.32
N GLY A 414 16.17 -30.92 -4.37
CA GLY A 414 17.06 -30.74 -3.24
C GLY A 414 16.51 -31.44 -2.00
N THR A 415 17.30 -31.48 -0.93
CA THR A 415 16.85 -32.02 0.36
C THR A 415 16.27 -30.89 1.21
N ALA A 416 15.16 -31.12 1.91
CA ALA A 416 14.38 -30.04 2.51
C ALA A 416 15.12 -29.24 3.61
N TRP A 417 16.18 -29.82 4.18
CA TRP A 417 17.10 -29.21 5.14
C TRP A 417 18.32 -28.53 4.51
N ASP A 418 18.58 -28.72 3.21
CA ASP A 418 19.52 -27.88 2.46
C ASP A 418 18.97 -26.44 2.39
N LYS A 419 19.83 -25.44 2.38
CA LYS A 419 19.41 -24.05 2.13
C LYS A 419 19.49 -23.74 0.63
N TYR A 420 18.48 -23.05 0.11
CA TYR A 420 18.45 -22.44 -1.23
C TYR A 420 17.65 -21.14 -1.16
N SER A 421 17.66 -20.34 -2.24
CA SER A 421 17.02 -19.03 -2.19
C SER A 421 15.49 -19.10 -2.11
N VAL A 422 14.89 -18.07 -1.52
CA VAL A 422 13.44 -17.89 -1.46
C VAL A 422 13.01 -16.87 -2.53
N ARG A 423 12.00 -17.23 -3.31
CA ARG A 423 11.34 -16.36 -4.30
C ARG A 423 9.82 -16.37 -4.02
N PRO A 424 9.33 -15.54 -3.08
CA PRO A 424 7.91 -15.55 -2.70
C PRO A 424 6.98 -15.33 -3.89
N ALA A 425 5.84 -16.03 -3.85
CA ALA A 425 4.69 -15.79 -4.70
C ALA A 425 3.47 -15.46 -3.82
N LEU A 426 2.58 -14.57 -4.29
CA LEU A 426 1.33 -14.26 -3.59
C LEU A 426 0.20 -14.00 -4.58
N GLN A 427 -1.04 -13.97 -4.07
CA GLN A 427 -2.21 -13.64 -4.87
C GLN A 427 -2.75 -12.27 -4.44
N ILE A 428 -2.51 -11.23 -5.23
CA ILE A 428 -3.18 -9.94 -5.05
C ILE A 428 -4.65 -10.10 -5.50
N LEU A 429 -5.59 -9.34 -4.94
CA LEU A 429 -6.94 -9.22 -5.48
C LEU A 429 -6.89 -8.87 -6.98
N GLU A 430 -7.48 -9.73 -7.82
CA GLU A 430 -7.48 -9.59 -9.28
C GLU A 430 -8.29 -8.36 -9.77
N SER A 431 -9.04 -7.74 -8.86
CA SER A 431 -9.75 -6.46 -9.03
C SER A 431 -8.96 -5.23 -8.57
N THR A 432 -7.80 -5.40 -7.91
CA THR A 432 -6.95 -4.27 -7.51
C THR A 432 -6.59 -3.42 -8.72
N ILE A 433 -6.78 -2.11 -8.60
CA ILE A 433 -6.49 -1.15 -9.65
C ILE A 433 -5.02 -0.72 -9.55
N VAL A 434 -4.36 -0.71 -10.69
CA VAL A 434 -2.97 -0.31 -10.86
C VAL A 434 -2.85 0.72 -11.98
N ASN A 435 -1.89 1.64 -11.89
CA ASN A 435 -1.59 2.61 -12.94
C ASN A 435 -0.26 2.25 -13.62
N GLU A 436 -0.19 2.36 -14.94
CA GLU A 436 1.04 2.09 -15.71
C GLU A 436 1.98 3.31 -15.62
N VAL A 437 3.09 3.15 -14.89
CA VAL A 437 4.09 4.23 -14.65
C VAL A 437 5.25 4.21 -15.64
N GLN A 438 5.54 3.03 -16.21
CA GLN A 438 6.43 2.79 -17.34
C GLN A 438 5.83 1.62 -18.14
N THR A 439 6.15 1.47 -19.42
CA THR A 439 5.64 0.36 -20.26
C THR A 439 5.84 -1.01 -19.59
N GLY A 440 4.73 -1.68 -19.25
CA GLY A 440 4.75 -2.97 -18.54
C GLY A 440 5.16 -2.92 -17.06
N VAL A 441 5.20 -1.72 -16.44
CA VAL A 441 5.44 -1.51 -15.00
C VAL A 441 4.30 -0.71 -14.40
N TYR A 442 3.75 -1.22 -13.31
CA TYR A 442 2.55 -0.69 -12.69
C TYR A 442 2.76 -0.41 -11.20
N ALA A 443 2.34 0.77 -10.76
CA ALA A 443 2.17 1.09 -9.35
C ALA A 443 0.76 0.67 -8.91
N ILE A 444 0.61 0.13 -7.70
CA ILE A 444 -0.71 -0.09 -7.11
C ILE A 444 -1.29 1.27 -6.73
N ILE A 445 -2.56 1.50 -7.09
CA ILE A 445 -3.30 2.65 -6.55
C ILE A 445 -3.66 2.29 -5.11
N PRO A 446 -3.19 3.03 -4.09
CA PRO A 446 -3.54 2.73 -2.70
C PRO A 446 -5.06 2.86 -2.54
N PRO A 447 -5.71 1.97 -1.76
CA PRO A 447 -7.10 2.17 -1.38
C PRO A 447 -7.22 3.44 -0.54
N ASP A 448 -8.20 4.29 -0.83
CA ASP A 448 -8.49 5.42 0.06
C ASP A 448 -9.17 4.89 1.32
N THR A 449 -8.60 5.24 2.48
CA THR A 449 -9.07 4.86 3.81
C THR A 449 -9.35 6.07 4.69
N THR A 450 -9.33 7.27 4.10
CA THR A 450 -9.51 8.56 4.77
C THR A 450 -11.00 8.80 5.02
N PRO A 451 -11.51 8.82 6.27
CA PRO A 451 -12.94 9.01 6.49
C PRO A 451 -13.28 10.51 6.52
N PRO A 452 -14.32 10.98 5.81
CA PRO A 452 -14.63 12.41 5.69
C PRO A 452 -14.71 13.14 7.02
N SER A 453 -13.91 14.20 7.14
CA SER A 453 -13.95 15.15 8.27
C SER A 453 -14.96 16.26 7.97
N LEU A 454 -15.60 16.82 9.00
CA LEU A 454 -16.67 17.80 8.85
C LEU A 454 -16.48 19.02 9.77
N THR A 455 -16.42 20.21 9.15
CA THR A 455 -16.49 21.51 9.83
C THR A 455 -17.90 22.09 9.71
N ILE A 456 -18.46 22.61 10.81
CA ILE A 456 -19.74 23.33 10.80
C ILE A 456 -19.48 24.82 11.10
N THR A 457 -20.08 25.72 10.33
CA THR A 457 -20.06 27.17 10.55
C THR A 457 -21.49 27.74 10.59
N SER A 458 -21.64 28.99 11.07
CA SER A 458 -22.94 29.64 11.29
C SER A 458 -22.93 31.08 10.80
N ASN A 459 -23.95 31.48 10.03
CA ASN A 459 -24.17 32.86 9.62
C ASN A 459 -25.61 33.30 10.01
N PRO A 460 -25.78 34.36 10.83
CA PRO A 460 -24.75 35.12 11.53
C PRO A 460 -24.00 34.31 12.61
N GLU A 461 -22.78 34.76 12.92
CA GLU A 461 -21.91 34.17 13.95
C GLU A 461 -22.39 34.46 15.39
N THR A 462 -21.74 33.81 16.36
CA THR A 462 -22.04 33.94 17.79
C THR A 462 -21.39 35.18 18.43
N PRO A 463 -22.08 35.93 19.32
CA PRO A 463 -23.50 35.84 19.68
C PRO A 463 -24.40 36.64 18.72
N THR A 464 -25.67 36.24 18.57
CA THR A 464 -26.60 36.87 17.63
C THR A 464 -28.03 37.00 18.17
N ASN A 465 -28.79 37.93 17.59
CA ASN A 465 -30.23 38.11 17.83
C ASN A 465 -31.13 37.73 16.66
N ALA A 466 -30.58 37.11 15.61
CA ALA A 466 -31.38 36.58 14.51
C ALA A 466 -32.38 35.53 15.02
N THR A 467 -33.55 35.47 14.38
CA THR A 467 -34.56 34.43 14.61
C THR A 467 -34.24 33.14 13.89
N THR A 468 -33.33 33.19 12.91
CA THR A 468 -32.92 32.11 12.02
C THR A 468 -31.42 32.23 11.77
N ILE A 469 -30.70 31.10 11.76
CA ILE A 469 -29.30 31.02 11.35
C ILE A 469 -29.19 30.05 10.18
N THR A 470 -28.38 30.39 9.17
CA THR A 470 -27.91 29.45 8.16
C THR A 470 -26.65 28.77 8.68
N TYR A 471 -26.68 27.46 8.84
CA TYR A 471 -25.50 26.64 9.13
C TYR A 471 -24.95 26.07 7.84
N THR A 472 -23.62 26.09 7.69
CA THR A 472 -22.90 25.51 6.55
C THR A 472 -22.03 24.35 7.04
N PHE A 473 -22.14 23.22 6.35
CA PHE A 473 -21.42 21.97 6.59
C PHE A 473 -20.39 21.80 5.47
N GLN A 474 -19.11 21.80 5.83
CA GLN A 474 -17.99 21.64 4.90
C GLN A 474 -17.27 20.33 5.22
N PHE A 475 -17.39 19.36 4.32
CA PHE A 475 -16.60 18.12 4.36
C PHE A 475 -15.21 18.34 3.75
N SER A 476 -14.25 17.47 4.05
CA SER A 476 -12.91 17.46 3.45
C SER A 476 -12.88 16.99 1.99
N GLU A 477 -13.87 16.20 1.59
CA GLU A 477 -14.05 15.63 0.25
C GLU A 477 -15.54 15.42 -0.06
N ASP A 478 -15.85 15.05 -1.29
CA ASP A 478 -17.22 14.82 -1.74
C ASP A 478 -17.84 13.60 -1.05
N VAL A 479 -19.04 13.76 -0.50
CA VAL A 479 -19.76 12.73 0.26
C VAL A 479 -21.13 12.41 -0.35
N THR A 480 -21.63 11.23 -0.02
CA THR A 480 -22.95 10.76 -0.42
C THR A 480 -23.76 10.31 0.79
N GLY A 481 -25.09 10.41 0.69
CA GLY A 481 -26.03 9.99 1.73
C GLY A 481 -26.34 11.02 2.82
N PHE A 482 -25.57 12.11 2.96
CA PHE A 482 -25.83 13.15 3.96
C PHE A 482 -27.17 13.86 3.70
N ILE A 483 -28.05 13.89 4.70
CA ILE A 483 -29.38 14.49 4.60
C ILE A 483 -29.71 15.37 5.81
N ALA A 484 -30.72 16.24 5.65
CA ALA A 484 -31.26 17.08 6.71
C ALA A 484 -31.53 16.32 8.03
N GLY A 485 -31.92 15.05 7.94
CA GLY A 485 -32.18 14.16 9.08
C GLY A 485 -31.02 14.05 10.06
N ASP A 486 -29.78 14.05 9.56
CA ASP A 486 -28.54 13.77 10.29
C ASP A 486 -28.04 14.97 11.12
N VAL A 487 -28.58 16.16 10.83
CA VAL A 487 -28.28 17.39 11.55
C VAL A 487 -29.08 17.42 12.86
N GLY A 488 -28.40 17.10 13.96
CA GLY A 488 -28.93 17.25 15.32
C GLY A 488 -28.96 18.72 15.73
N VAL A 489 -30.04 19.14 16.42
CA VAL A 489 -30.24 20.53 16.86
C VAL A 489 -30.77 20.56 18.30
N THR A 490 -30.20 21.43 19.12
CA THR A 490 -30.67 21.76 20.49
C THR A 490 -30.96 23.25 20.59
N ASN A 491 -32.06 23.63 21.25
CA ASN A 491 -32.59 25.02 21.32
C ASN A 491 -32.84 25.65 19.92
N GLY A 492 -33.20 24.83 18.94
CA GLY A 492 -33.55 25.28 17.60
C GLY A 492 -34.52 24.33 16.89
N THR A 493 -35.22 24.87 15.90
CA THR A 493 -36.10 24.10 15.01
C THR A 493 -35.47 24.10 13.61
N ARG A 494 -35.03 22.92 13.17
CA ARG A 494 -34.43 22.71 11.85
C ARG A 494 -35.47 22.93 10.73
N LYS A 495 -35.08 23.58 9.64
CA LYS A 495 -35.91 23.73 8.42
C LYS A 495 -35.45 22.76 7.34
N ASP A 496 -35.88 21.51 7.40
CA ASP A 496 -35.50 20.45 6.46
C ASP A 496 -35.73 20.84 4.98
N ALA A 497 -36.76 21.65 4.70
CA ALA A 497 -37.06 22.19 3.36
C ALA A 497 -36.08 23.27 2.85
N THR A 498 -35.08 23.66 3.64
CA THR A 498 -33.98 24.56 3.24
C THR A 498 -32.64 23.82 3.07
N PHE A 499 -32.60 22.51 3.39
CA PHE A 499 -31.39 21.72 3.23
C PHE A 499 -30.97 21.67 1.76
N THR A 500 -29.78 22.20 1.48
CA THR A 500 -29.30 22.43 0.12
C THR A 500 -27.86 21.96 -0.01
N GLU A 501 -27.63 20.99 -0.89
CA GLU A 501 -26.32 20.68 -1.46
C GLU A 501 -25.90 21.85 -2.35
N VAL A 502 -24.75 22.47 -2.05
CA VAL A 502 -24.16 23.57 -2.82
C VAL A 502 -23.21 22.99 -3.87
N ASP A 503 -22.43 22.01 -3.44
CA ASP A 503 -21.59 21.10 -4.21
C ASP A 503 -21.39 19.79 -3.40
N GLY A 504 -20.64 18.83 -3.93
CA GLY A 504 -20.53 17.48 -3.35
C GLY A 504 -19.94 17.40 -1.93
N ASN A 505 -19.30 18.47 -1.43
CA ASN A 505 -18.74 18.53 -0.08
C ASN A 505 -19.30 19.67 0.78
N THR A 506 -20.13 20.56 0.21
CA THR A 506 -20.66 21.75 0.89
C THR A 506 -22.19 21.71 0.94
N TYR A 507 -22.75 21.69 2.16
CA TYR A 507 -24.19 21.70 2.39
C TYR A 507 -24.61 22.87 3.29
N THR A 508 -25.86 23.32 3.18
CA THR A 508 -26.43 24.37 4.03
C THR A 508 -27.81 23.99 4.57
N ILE A 509 -28.18 24.52 5.75
CA ILE A 509 -29.55 24.43 6.28
C ILE A 509 -29.88 25.65 7.15
N GLU A 510 -31.14 26.07 7.19
CA GLU A 510 -31.62 27.03 8.19
C GLU A 510 -32.10 26.33 9.47
N VAL A 511 -31.84 26.97 10.61
CA VAL A 511 -32.38 26.61 11.92
C VAL A 511 -33.01 27.85 12.55
N ASP A 512 -34.29 27.75 12.94
CA ASP A 512 -34.97 28.79 13.71
C ASP A 512 -34.63 28.68 15.21
N LYS A 513 -34.53 29.83 15.87
CA LYS A 513 -34.33 29.99 17.31
C LYS A 513 -35.58 29.60 18.09
N ILE A 514 -35.43 28.80 19.16
CA ILE A 514 -36.52 28.52 20.12
C ILE A 514 -36.51 29.53 21.29
N ALA A 515 -35.36 29.73 21.94
CA ALA A 515 -35.22 30.63 23.09
C ALA A 515 -33.85 31.32 23.12
N ASP A 516 -33.68 32.29 24.03
CA ASP A 516 -32.37 32.85 24.39
C ASP A 516 -31.54 31.78 25.14
N GLY A 517 -30.23 31.77 24.88
CA GLY A 517 -29.28 30.75 25.34
C GLY A 517 -28.56 30.07 24.18
N ASP A 518 -27.79 29.03 24.48
CA ASP A 518 -27.00 28.31 23.47
C ASP A 518 -27.90 27.50 22.53
N GLN A 519 -27.77 27.73 21.21
CA GLN A 519 -28.24 26.84 20.16
C GLN A 519 -27.06 26.00 19.69
N ILE A 520 -27.23 24.67 19.71
CA ILE A 520 -26.15 23.72 19.41
C ILE A 520 -26.55 22.88 18.20
N VAL A 521 -25.65 22.78 17.22
CA VAL A 521 -25.83 21.93 16.02
C VAL A 521 -24.73 20.86 15.98
N THR A 522 -25.14 19.62 15.67
CA THR A 522 -24.28 18.44 15.64
C THR A 522 -24.52 17.62 14.38
N VAL A 523 -23.51 16.86 13.96
CA VAL A 523 -23.62 15.79 12.96
C VAL A 523 -22.83 14.59 13.47
N ALA A 524 -23.45 13.41 13.45
CA ALA A 524 -22.84 12.18 13.95
C ALA A 524 -21.81 11.59 12.96
N ALA A 525 -20.98 10.68 13.45
CA ALA A 525 -20.18 9.80 12.61
C ALA A 525 -21.06 8.70 12.00
N GLY A 526 -20.70 8.20 10.82
CA GLY A 526 -21.41 7.09 10.18
C GLY A 526 -22.73 7.45 9.50
N VAL A 527 -22.96 8.72 9.13
CA VAL A 527 -24.20 9.19 8.49
C VAL A 527 -24.07 9.38 6.97
N CYS A 528 -22.84 9.54 6.47
CA CYS A 528 -22.53 9.71 5.06
C CYS A 528 -21.17 9.08 4.73
N GLU A 529 -20.94 8.79 3.46
CA GLU A 529 -19.75 8.07 2.97
C GLU A 529 -19.17 8.72 1.71
N ASP A 530 -17.85 8.65 1.56
CA ASP A 530 -17.14 9.10 0.35
C ASP A 530 -17.32 8.13 -0.85
N ALA A 531 -16.62 8.39 -1.94
CA ALA A 531 -16.60 7.52 -3.12
C ALA A 531 -15.88 6.16 -2.92
N ALA A 532 -15.16 5.97 -1.82
CA ALA A 532 -14.49 4.72 -1.40
C ALA A 532 -15.28 3.95 -0.31
N SER A 533 -16.44 4.48 0.12
CA SER A 533 -17.26 4.01 1.23
C SER A 533 -16.63 4.14 2.63
N ASN A 534 -15.68 5.07 2.83
CA ASN A 534 -15.28 5.47 4.17
C ASN A 534 -16.35 6.39 4.77
N THR A 535 -16.89 6.01 5.93
CA THR A 535 -17.96 6.77 6.58
C THR A 535 -17.42 7.92 7.41
N ASN A 536 -18.11 9.07 7.38
CA ASN A 536 -17.64 10.31 7.99
C ASN A 536 -17.31 10.21 9.49
N ASN A 537 -16.29 10.94 9.94
CA ASN A 537 -15.80 10.98 11.33
C ASN A 537 -16.74 11.71 12.33
N GLY A 538 -17.84 12.31 11.83
CA GLY A 538 -18.68 13.21 12.61
C GLY A 538 -18.08 14.60 12.77
N ALA A 539 -18.85 15.52 13.35
CA ALA A 539 -18.45 16.91 13.55
C ALA A 539 -18.15 17.25 15.01
N THR A 540 -17.24 18.20 15.23
CA THR A 540 -17.23 18.95 16.50
C THR A 540 -18.50 19.81 16.56
N PRO A 541 -19.30 19.75 17.63
CA PRO A 541 -20.49 20.59 17.78
C PRO A 541 -20.20 22.09 17.66
N ILE A 542 -21.02 22.81 16.91
CA ILE A 542 -21.02 24.27 16.92
C ILE A 542 -22.07 24.79 17.90
N THR A 543 -21.69 25.77 18.73
CA THR A 543 -22.58 26.45 19.68
C THR A 543 -22.69 27.93 19.32
N VAL A 544 -23.92 28.41 19.12
CA VAL A 544 -24.22 29.83 18.89
C VAL A 544 -25.09 30.36 20.03
N LEU A 545 -24.62 31.42 20.70
CA LEU A 545 -25.35 32.09 21.76
C LEU A 545 -26.44 32.98 21.16
N MET A 546 -27.68 32.53 21.27
CA MET A 546 -28.87 33.27 20.88
C MET A 546 -29.28 34.25 21.99
N THR A 547 -29.55 35.51 21.64
CA THR A 547 -30.03 36.53 22.59
C THR A 547 -31.09 37.42 21.97
N THR A 548 -31.87 38.12 22.78
CA THR A 548 -32.73 39.25 22.37
C THR A 548 -32.02 40.60 22.48
N ILE A 549 -30.82 40.65 23.08
CA ILE A 549 -30.12 41.90 23.43
C ILE A 549 -28.88 42.09 22.55
N VAL A 550 -28.94 43.01 21.59
CA VAL A 550 -27.76 43.49 20.85
C VAL A 550 -27.19 44.73 21.52
N THR A 551 -26.04 44.61 22.16
CA THR A 551 -25.24 45.73 22.66
C THR A 551 -24.52 46.44 21.52
N SER A 552 -25.29 47.19 20.72
CA SER A 552 -24.78 47.94 19.56
C SER A 552 -23.58 48.84 19.95
N PRO A 553 -22.48 48.83 19.15
CA PRO A 553 -21.26 49.60 19.39
C PRO A 553 -21.42 51.10 19.08
N GLY A 554 -22.55 51.69 19.47
CA GLY A 554 -22.80 53.13 19.37
C GLY A 554 -21.86 53.90 20.29
N TYR A 555 -20.94 54.64 19.68
CA TYR A 555 -20.11 55.70 20.26
C TYR A 555 -20.34 57.00 19.47
N SER A 556 -20.39 58.12 20.17
CA SER A 556 -20.46 59.46 19.58
C SER A 556 -19.07 59.99 19.22
N LEU A 557 -19.03 61.01 18.37
CA LEU A 557 -17.80 61.65 17.89
C LEU A 557 -16.90 62.11 19.06
N GLY A 558 -15.62 61.72 19.04
CA GLY A 558 -14.58 62.27 19.92
C GLY A 558 -13.86 61.31 20.87
N THR A 559 -14.37 60.09 21.11
CA THR A 559 -13.72 59.12 22.01
C THR A 559 -13.70 57.72 21.41
N VAL A 560 -12.57 57.01 21.50
CA VAL A 560 -12.36 55.72 20.81
C VAL A 560 -12.02 54.58 21.77
N ALA A 561 -12.28 53.34 21.35
CA ALA A 561 -11.98 52.15 22.16
C ALA A 561 -10.49 52.05 22.56
N GLY A 562 -9.59 52.64 21.77
CA GLY A 562 -8.15 52.73 22.06
C GLY A 562 -7.78 53.58 23.28
N ASP A 563 -8.69 54.43 23.78
CA ASP A 563 -8.45 55.27 24.96
C ASP A 563 -8.62 54.49 26.28
N ARG A 564 -9.29 53.32 26.25
CA ARG A 564 -9.54 52.46 27.43
C ARG A 564 -8.28 52.05 28.18
N LYS A 565 -7.12 51.98 27.51
CA LYS A 565 -5.81 51.68 28.12
C LYS A 565 -5.34 52.77 29.11
N TRP A 566 -5.93 53.96 29.05
CA TRP A 566 -5.69 55.08 29.96
C TRP A 566 -6.74 55.18 31.08
N PHE A 567 -7.52 54.13 31.35
CA PHE A 567 -8.41 54.07 32.51
C PHE A 567 -7.77 53.21 33.61
N LYS A 568 -7.96 53.65 34.87
CA LYS A 568 -7.52 52.94 36.08
C LYS A 568 -8.71 52.76 37.00
N TYR A 569 -8.74 51.68 37.79
CA TYR A 569 -9.75 51.57 38.82
C TYR A 569 -9.36 52.44 40.02
N TYR A 570 -10.31 53.19 40.55
CA TYR A 570 -10.19 53.88 41.84
C TYR A 570 -11.35 53.49 42.75
N LEU A 571 -11.14 53.71 44.05
CA LEU A 571 -12.19 53.66 45.07
C LEU A 571 -12.44 55.09 45.54
N GLY A 572 -13.66 55.57 45.34
CA GLY A 572 -14.10 56.91 45.68
C GLY A 572 -15.59 56.91 46.00
N LYS A 573 -16.09 58.03 46.51
CA LYS A 573 -17.52 58.23 46.81
C LYS A 573 -18.20 58.95 45.66
N ASP A 574 -19.45 58.59 45.39
CA ASP A 574 -20.28 59.37 44.47
C ASP A 574 -20.80 60.67 45.11
N GLU A 575 -21.55 61.45 44.34
CA GLU A 575 -22.28 62.65 44.79
C GLU A 575 -23.06 62.41 46.10
N ASN A 576 -23.68 61.23 46.26
CA ASN A 576 -24.50 60.82 47.41
C ASN A 576 -23.66 60.29 48.59
N GLY A 577 -22.33 60.20 48.44
CA GLY A 577 -21.41 59.74 49.48
C GLY A 577 -21.19 58.22 49.54
N ILE A 578 -21.76 57.45 48.60
CA ILE A 578 -21.64 55.99 48.56
C ILE A 578 -20.31 55.61 47.91
N THR A 579 -19.50 54.83 48.62
CA THR A 579 -18.22 54.31 48.10
C THR A 579 -18.48 53.34 46.94
N LYS A 580 -17.88 53.63 45.77
CA LYS A 580 -17.96 52.84 44.54
C LYS A 580 -16.56 52.63 43.96
N ALA A 581 -16.31 51.43 43.43
CA ALA A 581 -15.20 51.20 42.51
C ALA A 581 -15.61 51.66 41.11
N MET A 582 -14.80 52.50 40.46
CA MET A 582 -15.05 52.95 39.09
C MET A 582 -13.75 52.91 38.28
N LEU A 583 -13.85 52.46 37.03
CA LEU A 583 -12.80 52.62 36.02
C LEU A 583 -12.90 54.04 35.47
N VAL A 584 -11.87 54.84 35.72
CA VAL A 584 -11.87 56.29 35.51
C VAL A 584 -10.55 56.79 34.93
N ALA A 585 -10.62 57.95 34.27
CA ALA A 585 -9.49 58.67 33.70
C ALA A 585 -9.70 60.19 33.85
N GLY A 586 -8.59 60.93 33.94
CA GLY A 586 -8.64 62.39 33.90
C GLY A 586 -9.19 62.90 32.57
N ASN A 587 -9.67 64.13 32.55
CA ASN A 587 -10.18 64.77 31.34
C ASN A 587 -9.32 65.98 30.94
N SER A 588 -8.82 65.98 29.71
CA SER A 588 -8.11 67.09 29.07
C SER A 588 -9.07 67.84 28.13
N GLY A 589 -10.07 68.52 28.71
CA GLY A 589 -11.12 69.24 27.98
C GLY A 589 -12.27 68.35 27.50
N ASP A 590 -12.07 67.73 26.33
CA ASP A 590 -13.01 66.80 25.68
C ASP A 590 -12.35 65.47 25.27
N ALA A 591 -11.15 65.20 25.80
CA ALA A 591 -10.36 64.01 25.49
C ALA A 591 -9.81 63.34 26.77
N VAL A 592 -9.58 62.03 26.70
CA VAL A 592 -9.06 61.23 27.82
C VAL A 592 -7.60 61.61 28.11
N MET A 593 -7.31 61.95 29.36
CA MET A 593 -5.97 62.33 29.82
C MET A 593 -5.06 61.09 29.91
N GLN A 594 -4.03 61.04 29.08
CA GLN A 594 -3.19 59.84 28.90
C GLN A 594 -2.34 59.49 30.13
N THR A 595 -2.07 60.47 31.00
CA THR A 595 -1.31 60.32 32.25
C THR A 595 -1.96 61.15 33.36
N PHE A 596 -2.32 60.50 34.46
CA PHE A 596 -3.06 61.08 35.59
C PHE A 596 -2.80 60.28 36.88
N GLY A 597 -2.94 60.94 38.02
CA GLY A 597 -2.84 60.38 39.38
C GLY A 597 -4.19 60.25 40.09
N ARG A 598 -4.13 60.01 41.41
CA ARG A 598 -5.32 59.95 42.29
C ARG A 598 -6.05 61.29 42.33
N ASP A 599 -5.30 62.37 42.41
CA ASP A 599 -5.83 63.69 42.77
C ASP A 599 -6.39 64.43 41.56
N ASP A 600 -6.22 63.90 40.34
CA ASP A 600 -6.96 64.32 39.14
C ASP A 600 -8.39 63.74 39.13
N ILE A 601 -8.61 62.63 39.84
CA ILE A 601 -9.85 61.84 39.87
C ILE A 601 -10.70 62.15 41.10
N LEU A 602 -10.05 62.27 42.26
CA LEU A 602 -10.70 62.42 43.56
C LEU A 602 -10.46 63.81 44.15
N ASP A 603 -11.42 64.30 44.94
CA ASP A 603 -11.21 65.42 45.86
C ASP A 603 -10.56 64.97 47.18
N GLU A 604 -10.23 65.95 48.03
CA GLU A 604 -9.66 65.74 49.37
C GLU A 604 -10.57 64.90 50.30
N ASN A 605 -11.88 64.89 50.03
CA ASN A 605 -12.89 64.12 50.77
C ASN A 605 -13.13 62.72 50.17
N HIS A 606 -12.34 62.33 49.17
CA HIS A 606 -12.42 61.08 48.43
C HIS A 606 -13.70 60.90 47.61
N LYS A 607 -14.38 61.98 47.21
CA LYS A 607 -15.43 61.95 46.17
C LYS A 607 -14.82 62.04 44.78
N TYR A 608 -15.50 61.45 43.79
CA TYR A 608 -15.16 61.63 42.37
C TYR A 608 -15.43 63.07 41.93
N LYS A 609 -14.47 63.65 41.21
CA LYS A 609 -14.58 65.01 40.66
C LYS A 609 -15.51 65.04 39.45
N VAL A 610 -16.35 66.07 39.36
CA VAL A 610 -17.18 66.34 38.17
C VAL A 610 -16.28 66.70 36.99
N GLY A 611 -16.59 66.18 35.81
CA GLY A 611 -15.90 66.43 34.55
C GLY A 611 -14.86 65.37 34.16
N ILE A 612 -14.59 64.36 35.01
CA ILE A 612 -13.72 63.21 34.67
C ILE A 612 -14.42 62.25 33.69
N TYR A 613 -13.67 61.34 33.08
CA TYR A 613 -14.25 60.23 32.32
C TYR A 613 -14.33 58.95 33.17
N TYR A 614 -15.43 58.21 33.02
CA TYR A 614 -15.64 56.88 33.61
C TYR A 614 -16.14 55.88 32.58
N ILE A 615 -16.02 54.59 32.87
CA ILE A 615 -16.63 53.50 32.07
C ILE A 615 -17.90 53.04 32.78
N ASP A 616 -19.03 53.06 32.08
CA ASP A 616 -20.32 52.56 32.57
C ASP A 616 -20.40 51.01 32.58
N ARG A 617 -21.52 50.45 33.05
CA ARG A 617 -21.69 48.99 33.16
C ARG A 617 -21.78 48.32 31.78
N GLU A 618 -22.13 49.11 30.79
CA GLU A 618 -22.28 48.78 29.38
C GLU A 618 -20.93 48.92 28.62
N GLY A 619 -19.84 49.25 29.34
CA GLY A 619 -18.47 49.34 28.82
C GLY A 619 -18.17 50.62 28.04
N LYS A 620 -19.07 51.62 28.06
CA LYS A 620 -18.96 52.85 27.29
C LYS A 620 -18.33 53.96 28.13
N ILE A 621 -17.53 54.81 27.49
CA ILE A 621 -16.93 55.98 28.14
C ILE A 621 -18.01 57.06 28.30
N LYS A 622 -18.10 57.61 29.51
CA LYS A 622 -19.06 58.64 29.95
C LYS A 622 -18.32 59.73 30.72
N LYS A 623 -18.85 60.96 30.71
CA LYS A 623 -18.36 62.07 31.56
C LYS A 623 -19.15 62.02 32.88
N TYR A 624 -18.47 62.09 34.02
CA TYR A 624 -19.07 62.08 35.37
C TYR A 624 -19.46 63.50 35.80
#